data_AF-A0A0F8XEH8-F1
#
_entry.id   AF-A0A0F8XEH8-F1
#
_cell.length_a   1.000
_cell.length_b   1.000
_cell.length_c   1.000
_cell.angle_alpha   90.00
_cell.angle_beta   90.00
_cell.angle_gamma   90.00
#
_symmetry.space_group_name_H-M   'P 1'
#
loop_
_entity.id
_entity.type
_entity.pdbx_description
1 polymer ?
#
loop_
_entity_poly.entity_id
_entity_poly.type
_entity_poly.pdbx_seq_one_letter_code
_entity_poly.pdbx_strand_id
1 'polypeptide(L)'
;MSDNVGTTKGINISVYRPRGGKRYSGVDIARVLKKFKLNETLKFIGELSHKILSNNGESIIEIQRVPVSDSVLAYTAMVAIESSNDYLKESITIEDIVKVADMYFGLPDPYSTDHSFDQLLLRLGLAQFYYDRELKNILSRTFLIYCELWEKTIEARHVDIEAAMEDISGLKIEESLIIAYSYFEACKYGFFRMYDQNNIEQEKDRPLFTQEKQGRFLKWIACTYQQFRNESSAMAMQLPNSDYEK
;
A
#
# COMPACT_ATOMS: atom_id res chain seq x y z
N MET A 1 15.61 -7.99 18.21
CA MET A 1 15.15 -9.39 18.39
C MET A 1 13.85 -9.47 17.62
N SER A 2 13.78 -10.36 16.63
CA SER A 2 12.58 -10.57 15.82
C SER A 2 11.71 -11.55 16.56
N ASP A 3 10.54 -11.11 17.01
CA ASP A 3 9.53 -12.01 17.56
C ASP A 3 8.44 -12.13 16.50
N ASN A 4 8.16 -13.34 16.05
CA ASN A 4 7.00 -13.61 15.21
C ASN A 4 5.77 -13.53 16.11
N VAL A 5 5.00 -12.45 15.99
CA VAL A 5 3.94 -12.11 16.95
C VAL A 5 2.63 -12.84 16.59
N GLY A 6 2.53 -13.34 15.37
CA GLY A 6 1.45 -14.21 14.94
C GLY A 6 1.28 -14.23 13.43
N THR A 7 0.35 -15.06 12.96
CA THR A 7 -0.04 -15.11 11.55
C THR A 7 -1.49 -14.66 11.45
N THR A 8 -1.79 -13.60 10.70
CA THR A 8 -3.18 -13.17 10.45
C THR A 8 -3.49 -13.37 8.97
N LYS A 9 -4.51 -14.18 8.66
CA LYS A 9 -4.90 -14.53 7.28
C LYS A 9 -3.76 -15.06 6.40
N GLY A 10 -2.83 -15.83 6.98
CA GLY A 10 -1.68 -16.40 6.26
C GLY A 10 -0.47 -15.47 6.11
N ILE A 11 -0.51 -14.25 6.66
CA ILE A 11 0.59 -13.29 6.65
C ILE A 11 1.30 -13.29 8.00
N ASN A 12 2.61 -13.48 7.99
CA ASN A 12 3.45 -13.43 9.19
C ASN A 12 3.64 -11.99 9.65
N ILE A 13 3.18 -11.70 10.87
CA ILE A 13 3.40 -10.41 11.53
C ILE A 13 4.66 -10.54 12.38
N SER A 14 5.74 -9.94 11.91
CA SER A 14 6.98 -9.83 12.68
C SER A 14 7.09 -8.45 13.30
N VAL A 15 7.42 -8.42 14.60
CA VAL A 15 7.83 -7.19 15.26
C VAL A 15 9.33 -7.27 15.46
N TYR A 16 10.04 -6.34 14.84
CA TYR A 16 11.49 -6.25 14.96
C TYR A 16 11.87 -5.00 15.73
N ARG A 17 12.61 -5.21 16.82
CA ARG A 17 13.29 -4.13 17.52
C ARG A 17 14.76 -4.08 17.10
N PRO A 18 15.29 -2.91 16.68
CA PRO A 18 16.70 -2.72 16.39
C PRO A 18 17.57 -3.24 17.53
N ARG A 19 18.72 -3.82 17.18
CA ARG A 19 19.66 -4.37 18.16
C ARG A 19 20.10 -3.26 19.11
N GLY A 20 19.92 -3.51 20.42
CA GLY A 20 20.23 -2.53 21.46
C GLY A 20 19.25 -1.35 21.55
N GLY A 21 18.11 -1.38 20.85
CA GLY A 21 17.09 -0.32 20.92
C GLY A 21 17.55 1.04 20.42
N LYS A 22 18.61 1.06 19.58
CA LYS A 22 19.19 2.29 19.07
C LYS A 22 18.26 2.94 18.04
N ARG A 23 18.25 4.27 18.06
CA ARG A 23 17.66 5.10 17.02
C ARG A 23 18.74 5.52 16.04
N TYR A 24 18.39 5.62 14.77
CA TYR A 24 19.30 5.98 13.69
C TYR A 24 18.66 7.06 12.82
N SER A 25 19.50 7.75 12.05
CA SER A 25 19.09 8.69 11.01
C SER A 25 19.45 8.16 9.62
N GLY A 26 18.85 8.72 8.56
CA GLY A 26 19.26 8.42 7.19
C GLY A 26 20.75 8.72 6.94
N VAL A 27 21.30 9.72 7.64
CA VAL A 27 22.74 10.05 7.59
C VAL A 27 23.61 8.93 8.14
N ASP A 28 23.16 8.20 9.16
CA ASP A 28 23.92 7.07 9.70
C ASP A 28 23.99 5.92 8.70
N ILE A 29 22.88 5.64 8.00
CA ILE A 29 22.83 4.64 6.94
C ILE A 29 23.71 5.06 5.76
N ALA A 30 23.61 6.32 5.33
CA ALA A 30 24.46 6.90 4.29
C ALA A 30 25.95 6.80 4.65
N ARG A 31 26.33 7.00 5.92
CA ARG A 31 27.72 6.86 6.39
C ARG A 31 28.24 5.42 6.24
N VAL A 32 27.37 4.42 6.38
CA VAL A 32 27.73 3.01 6.15
C VAL A 32 27.85 2.74 4.65
N LEU A 33 26.83 3.12 3.88
CA LEU A 33 26.76 2.81 2.44
C LEU A 33 27.82 3.54 1.60
N LYS A 34 28.25 4.73 2.04
CA LYS A 34 29.34 5.52 1.41
C LYS A 34 30.65 4.76 1.20
N LYS A 35 30.88 3.67 1.94
CA LYS A 35 32.13 2.90 1.89
C LYS A 35 32.20 1.95 0.69
N PHE A 36 31.05 1.58 0.14
CA PHE A 36 30.95 0.51 -0.84
C PHE A 36 30.82 1.05 -2.26
N LYS A 37 31.26 0.26 -3.24
CA LYS A 37 31.03 0.59 -4.64
C LYS A 37 29.54 0.52 -4.97
N LEU A 38 29.02 1.56 -5.61
CA LEU A 38 27.60 1.68 -5.92
C LEU A 38 27.10 0.52 -6.80
N ASN A 39 27.82 0.18 -7.86
CA ASN A 39 27.44 -0.88 -8.79
C ASN A 39 27.34 -2.26 -8.12
N GLU A 40 28.32 -2.61 -7.28
CA GLU A 40 28.33 -3.86 -6.51
C GLU A 40 27.21 -3.86 -5.47
N THR A 41 26.97 -2.73 -4.82
CA THR A 41 25.87 -2.55 -3.85
C THR A 41 24.51 -2.78 -4.49
N LEU A 42 24.23 -2.11 -5.62
CA LEU A 42 22.96 -2.24 -6.34
C LEU A 42 22.78 -3.65 -6.90
N LYS A 43 23.85 -4.27 -7.44
CA LYS A 43 23.81 -5.66 -7.87
C LYS A 43 23.46 -6.60 -6.72
N PHE A 44 24.11 -6.44 -5.58
CA PHE A 44 23.85 -7.27 -4.40
C PHE A 44 22.42 -7.12 -3.87
N ILE A 45 21.90 -5.89 -3.84
CA ILE A 45 20.51 -5.61 -3.48
C ILE A 45 19.55 -6.29 -4.46
N GLY A 46 19.82 -6.19 -5.76
CA GLY A 46 19.01 -6.85 -6.79
C GLY A 46 19.00 -8.38 -6.66
N GLU A 47 20.14 -8.99 -6.35
CA GLU A 47 20.24 -10.44 -6.10
C GLU A 47 19.45 -10.87 -4.86
N LEU A 48 19.48 -10.08 -3.77
CA LEU A 48 18.67 -10.34 -2.58
C LEU A 48 17.16 -10.17 -2.86
N SER A 49 16.76 -9.11 -3.55
CA SER A 49 15.35 -8.89 -3.90
C SER A 49 14.83 -10.02 -4.80
N HIS A 50 15.61 -10.46 -5.79
CA HIS A 50 15.25 -11.62 -6.62
C HIS A 50 15.08 -12.90 -5.79
N LYS A 51 15.93 -13.13 -4.78
CA LYS A 51 15.78 -14.26 -3.86
C LYS A 51 14.50 -14.17 -3.04
N ILE A 52 14.13 -12.98 -2.54
CA ILE A 52 12.86 -12.76 -1.83
C ILE A 52 11.68 -13.10 -2.75
N LEU A 53 11.66 -12.53 -3.96
CA LEU A 53 10.59 -12.75 -4.94
C LEU A 53 10.44 -14.23 -5.37
N SER A 54 11.56 -14.95 -5.44
CA SER A 54 11.58 -16.35 -5.87
C SER A 54 11.16 -17.32 -4.75
N ASN A 55 11.03 -16.87 -3.50
CA ASN A 55 10.81 -17.73 -2.34
C ASN A 55 9.32 -17.95 -2.04
N ASN A 56 8.57 -18.52 -2.99
CA ASN A 56 7.20 -19.05 -2.84
C ASN A 56 6.21 -18.19 -2.01
N GLY A 57 6.26 -16.87 -2.18
CA GLY A 57 5.30 -15.94 -1.55
C GLY A 57 5.73 -15.36 -0.20
N GLU A 58 6.95 -15.61 0.27
CA GLU A 58 7.50 -14.88 1.42
C GLU A 58 7.97 -13.47 1.00
N SER A 59 7.43 -12.44 1.64
CA SER A 59 7.81 -11.03 1.39
C SER A 59 8.99 -10.53 2.23
N ILE A 60 9.52 -11.39 3.10
CA ILE A 60 10.58 -11.08 4.06
C ILE A 60 11.47 -12.30 4.21
N ILE A 61 12.79 -12.12 4.12
CA ILE A 61 13.77 -13.13 4.51
C ILE A 61 14.41 -12.74 5.82
N GLU A 62 14.65 -13.70 6.70
CA GLU A 62 15.36 -13.46 7.96
C GLU A 62 16.85 -13.80 7.80
N ILE A 63 17.70 -12.78 7.87
CA ILE A 63 19.16 -12.95 7.79
C ILE A 63 19.76 -12.60 9.14
N GLN A 64 20.41 -13.57 9.79
CA GLN A 64 21.00 -13.40 11.13
C GLN A 64 20.00 -12.80 12.16
N ARG A 65 18.74 -13.23 12.12
CA ARG A 65 17.65 -12.70 12.97
C ARG A 65 17.25 -11.25 12.73
N VAL A 66 17.61 -10.70 11.57
CA VAL A 66 17.15 -9.39 11.10
C VAL A 66 16.27 -9.60 9.88
N PRO A 67 15.02 -9.11 9.89
CA PRO A 67 14.16 -9.20 8.73
C PRO A 67 14.66 -8.28 7.62
N VAL A 68 14.78 -8.80 6.42
CA VAL A 68 15.13 -8.06 5.22
C VAL A 68 13.96 -8.22 4.24
N SER A 69 13.30 -7.11 3.92
CA SER A 69 12.18 -7.05 2.98
C SER A 69 12.53 -6.18 1.79
N ASP A 70 11.73 -6.24 0.72
CA ASP A 70 11.92 -5.38 -0.44
C ASP A 70 11.87 -3.88 -0.10
N SER A 71 11.11 -3.48 0.94
CA SER A 71 11.10 -2.08 1.41
C SER A 71 12.44 -1.64 2.00
N VAL A 72 13.07 -2.52 2.78
CA VAL A 72 14.42 -2.29 3.34
C VAL A 72 15.43 -2.17 2.21
N LEU A 73 15.35 -3.08 1.23
CA LEU A 73 16.23 -3.11 0.07
C LEU A 73 16.06 -1.88 -0.83
N ALA A 74 14.82 -1.47 -1.12
CA ALA A 74 14.52 -0.28 -1.91
C ALA A 74 15.02 1.00 -1.23
N TYR A 75 14.77 1.15 0.07
CA TYR A 75 15.31 2.28 0.83
C TYR A 75 16.84 2.28 0.85
N THR A 76 17.45 1.11 1.02
CA THR A 76 18.92 0.96 0.98
C THR A 76 19.49 1.35 -0.37
N ALA A 77 18.85 0.96 -1.48
CA ALA A 77 19.26 1.33 -2.83
C ALA A 77 19.17 2.85 -3.05
N MET A 78 18.07 3.48 -2.63
CA MET A 78 17.91 4.93 -2.69
C MET A 78 19.04 5.65 -1.95
N VAL A 79 19.27 5.30 -0.67
CA VAL A 79 20.34 5.94 0.11
C VAL A 79 21.71 5.65 -0.48
N ALA A 80 21.96 4.45 -1.02
CA ALA A 80 23.22 4.13 -1.69
C ALA A 80 23.47 5.04 -2.91
N ILE A 81 22.45 5.28 -3.73
CA ILE A 81 22.52 6.19 -4.89
C ILE A 81 22.81 7.62 -4.43
N GLU A 82 22.01 8.14 -3.50
CA GLU A 82 22.12 9.52 -2.99
C GLU A 82 23.43 9.80 -2.27
N SER A 83 23.97 8.78 -1.58
CA SER A 83 25.17 8.93 -0.76
C SER A 83 26.45 8.47 -1.46
N SER A 84 26.36 7.90 -2.67
CA SER A 84 27.50 7.30 -3.36
C SER A 84 28.67 8.27 -3.55
N ASN A 85 29.88 7.72 -3.49
CA ASN A 85 31.10 8.44 -3.80
C ASN A 85 32.06 7.50 -4.53
N ASP A 86 32.43 7.84 -5.76
CA ASP A 86 33.16 6.96 -6.70
C ASP A 86 34.61 6.62 -6.28
N TYR A 87 35.10 7.20 -5.19
CA TYR A 87 36.49 7.02 -4.76
C TYR A 87 36.72 5.81 -3.82
N LEU A 88 35.68 5.16 -3.30
CA LEU A 88 35.79 4.10 -2.27
C LEU A 88 35.53 2.70 -2.85
N LYS A 89 36.28 1.70 -2.35
CA LYS A 89 36.59 0.43 -3.07
C LYS A 89 36.14 -0.85 -2.37
N GLU A 90 35.37 -0.78 -1.28
CA GLU A 90 34.94 -1.99 -0.58
C GLU A 90 33.74 -2.63 -1.27
N SER A 91 33.68 -3.96 -1.25
CA SER A 91 32.53 -4.74 -1.70
C SER A 91 31.58 -4.94 -0.52
N ILE A 92 30.28 -4.77 -0.77
CA ILE A 92 29.26 -4.98 0.27
C ILE A 92 29.16 -6.46 0.65
N THR A 93 28.96 -6.74 1.94
CA THR A 93 28.76 -8.10 2.46
C THR A 93 27.33 -8.32 2.98
N ILE A 94 26.99 -9.57 3.30
CA ILE A 94 25.70 -9.90 3.95
C ILE A 94 25.60 -9.19 5.30
N GLU A 95 26.69 -9.15 6.05
CA GLU A 95 26.76 -8.51 7.38
C GLU A 95 26.46 -7.01 7.29
N ASP A 96 26.91 -6.35 6.23
CA ASP A 96 26.65 -4.94 5.99
C ASP A 96 25.17 -4.68 5.68
N ILE A 97 24.53 -5.55 4.88
CA ILE A 97 23.09 -5.47 4.64
C ILE A 97 22.30 -5.74 5.91
N VAL A 98 22.67 -6.74 6.72
CA VAL A 98 22.04 -7.01 8.02
C VAL A 98 22.14 -5.79 8.92
N LYS A 99 23.29 -5.12 8.92
CA LYS A 99 23.50 -3.89 9.69
C LYS A 99 22.64 -2.73 9.18
N VAL A 100 22.57 -2.51 7.87
CA VAL A 100 21.72 -1.46 7.29
C VAL A 100 20.25 -1.74 7.52
N ALA A 101 19.82 -3.00 7.41
CA ALA A 101 18.46 -3.44 7.73
C ALA A 101 18.14 -3.18 9.22
N ASP A 102 19.05 -3.51 10.14
CA ASP A 102 18.89 -3.18 11.56
C ASP A 102 18.73 -1.67 11.78
N MET A 103 19.52 -0.85 11.07
CA MET A 103 19.45 0.60 11.15
C MET A 103 18.15 1.16 10.58
N TYR A 104 17.64 0.57 9.50
CA TYR A 104 16.37 0.93 8.87
C TYR A 104 15.20 0.89 9.86
N PHE A 105 15.10 -0.17 10.66
CA PHE A 105 14.03 -0.29 11.67
C PHE A 105 14.20 0.66 12.86
N GLY A 106 15.34 1.33 13.00
CA GLY A 106 15.57 2.37 14.01
C GLY A 106 15.43 3.79 13.47
N LEU A 107 15.03 3.95 12.20
CA LEU A 107 14.75 5.26 11.62
C LEU A 107 13.48 5.87 12.23
N PRO A 108 13.40 7.21 12.35
CA PRO A 108 12.16 7.87 12.70
C PRO A 108 11.09 7.64 11.62
N ASP A 109 9.84 7.75 12.03
CA ASP A 109 8.71 7.75 11.11
C ASP A 109 8.85 8.96 10.15
N PRO A 110 8.94 8.73 8.83
CA PRO A 110 9.24 9.77 7.85
C PRO A 110 8.13 10.84 7.77
N TYR A 111 6.91 10.53 8.21
CA TYR A 111 5.82 11.50 8.31
C TYR A 111 5.96 12.39 9.55
N SER A 112 6.44 11.82 10.66
CA SER A 112 6.54 12.52 11.94
C SER A 112 7.64 13.59 12.00
N THR A 113 8.69 13.48 11.17
CA THR A 113 9.85 14.38 11.23
C THR A 113 9.91 15.37 10.07
N ASP A 114 9.77 14.92 8.82
CA ASP A 114 10.17 15.72 7.65
C ASP A 114 9.08 15.84 6.58
N HIS A 115 7.90 15.26 6.79
CA HIS A 115 6.83 15.15 5.79
C HIS A 115 7.33 14.64 4.42
N SER A 116 8.34 13.75 4.43
CA SER A 116 8.96 13.23 3.21
C SER A 116 8.11 12.11 2.63
N PHE A 117 7.22 12.49 1.71
CA PHE A 117 6.30 11.55 1.04
C PHE A 117 7.03 10.46 0.26
N ASP A 118 8.17 10.75 -0.37
CA ASP A 118 8.94 9.74 -1.12
C ASP A 118 9.50 8.64 -0.21
N GLN A 119 10.03 9.01 0.96
CA GLN A 119 10.50 8.03 1.94
C GLN A 119 9.33 7.25 2.54
N LEU A 120 8.19 7.90 2.79
CA LEU A 120 6.98 7.23 3.24
C LEU A 120 6.51 6.20 2.20
N LEU A 121 6.49 6.56 0.91
CA LEU A 121 6.10 5.68 -0.20
C LEU A 121 7.08 4.51 -0.37
N LEU A 122 8.39 4.72 -0.20
CA LEU A 122 9.35 3.62 -0.27
C LEU A 122 9.22 2.65 0.91
N ARG A 123 8.90 3.16 2.10
CA ARG A 123 8.77 2.34 3.32
C ARG A 123 7.40 1.66 3.45
N LEU A 124 6.33 2.29 2.97
CA LEU A 124 4.95 1.79 3.07
C LEU A 124 4.37 1.28 1.74
N GLY A 125 4.91 1.69 0.59
CA GLY A 125 4.30 1.42 -0.71
C GLY A 125 4.14 -0.07 -0.98
N LEU A 126 5.16 -0.87 -0.69
CA LEU A 126 5.07 -2.32 -0.83
C LEU A 126 4.10 -2.98 0.17
N ALA A 127 3.95 -2.41 1.37
CA ALA A 127 2.98 -2.90 2.35
C ALA A 127 1.53 -2.60 1.92
N GLN A 128 1.30 -1.47 1.25
CA GLN A 128 -0.01 -1.13 0.67
C GLN A 128 -0.35 -2.05 -0.51
N PHE A 129 0.62 -2.30 -1.40
CA PHE A 129 0.42 -3.18 -2.55
C PHE A 129 0.18 -4.66 -2.19
N TYR A 130 0.66 -5.14 -1.04
CA TYR A 130 0.39 -6.52 -0.59
C TYR A 130 -1.08 -6.73 -0.22
N TYR A 131 -1.76 -5.71 0.32
CA TYR A 131 -3.18 -5.78 0.68
C TYR A 131 -4.11 -5.26 -0.43
N ASP A 132 -3.63 -4.39 -1.32
CA ASP A 132 -4.39 -3.92 -2.50
C ASP A 132 -4.49 -4.98 -3.61
N ARG A 133 -3.61 -5.99 -3.61
CA ARG A 133 -3.62 -7.04 -4.64
C ARG A 133 -4.83 -7.97 -4.57
N GLU A 134 -5.49 -8.08 -3.42
CA GLU A 134 -6.68 -8.92 -3.28
C GLU A 134 -7.91 -8.08 -2.92
N LEU A 135 -8.81 -7.91 -3.90
CA LEU A 135 -10.06 -7.15 -3.81
C LEU A 135 -10.88 -7.44 -2.53
N LYS A 136 -10.84 -8.69 -2.04
CA LYS A 136 -11.52 -9.15 -0.81
C LYS A 136 -11.01 -8.45 0.47
N ASN A 137 -9.75 -8.01 0.49
CA ASN A 137 -9.16 -7.34 1.64
C ASN A 137 -9.45 -5.83 1.63
N ILE A 138 -9.68 -5.24 0.46
CA ILE A 138 -10.05 -3.81 0.31
C ILE A 138 -11.41 -3.55 0.96
N LEU A 139 -12.43 -4.35 0.62
CA LEU A 139 -13.78 -4.24 1.17
C LEU A 139 -13.80 -4.30 2.72
N SER A 140 -13.17 -5.33 3.28
CA SER A 140 -13.10 -5.52 4.74
C SER A 140 -12.36 -4.36 5.44
N ARG A 141 -11.31 -3.85 4.79
CA ARG A 141 -10.47 -2.77 5.33
C ARG A 141 -11.19 -1.42 5.26
N THR A 142 -11.86 -1.12 4.14
CA THR A 142 -12.71 0.07 3.98
C THR A 142 -13.76 0.09 5.07
N PHE A 143 -14.46 -1.03 5.28
CA PHE A 143 -15.42 -1.16 6.38
C PHE A 143 -14.79 -0.89 7.76
N LEU A 144 -13.69 -1.56 8.09
CA LEU A 144 -13.04 -1.39 9.40
C LEU A 144 -12.48 0.03 9.61
N ILE A 145 -11.92 0.66 8.57
CA ILE A 145 -11.41 2.03 8.65
C ILE A 145 -12.56 2.99 8.92
N TYR A 146 -13.62 2.95 8.11
CA TYR A 146 -14.67 3.96 8.16
C TYR A 146 -15.69 3.72 9.27
N CYS A 147 -15.97 2.46 9.63
CA CYS A 147 -16.94 2.13 10.66
C CYS A 147 -16.34 1.96 12.06
N GLU A 148 -15.05 1.59 12.20
CA GLU A 148 -14.46 1.33 13.53
C GLU A 148 -13.31 2.26 13.93
N LEU A 149 -12.38 2.54 13.01
CA LEU A 149 -11.20 3.36 13.33
C LEU A 149 -11.50 4.86 13.22
N TRP A 150 -12.39 5.24 12.30
CA TRP A 150 -12.76 6.63 12.07
C TRP A 150 -13.37 7.28 13.32
N GLU A 151 -14.29 6.58 14.00
CA GLU A 151 -14.93 7.05 15.23
C GLU A 151 -13.95 7.27 16.40
N LYS A 152 -12.83 6.55 16.40
CA LYS A 152 -11.80 6.63 17.44
C LYS A 152 -10.88 7.83 17.27
N THR A 153 -10.90 8.48 16.11
CA THR A 153 -10.03 9.62 15.80
C THR A 153 -10.73 10.93 16.18
N ILE A 154 -10.21 11.63 17.20
CA ILE A 154 -10.87 12.80 17.82
C ILE A 154 -11.22 13.89 16.80
N GLU A 155 -10.32 14.15 15.85
CA GLU A 155 -10.49 15.16 14.79
C GLU A 155 -11.52 14.74 13.73
N ALA A 156 -11.75 13.44 13.56
CA ALA A 156 -12.66 12.87 12.59
C ALA A 156 -14.11 12.77 13.10
N ARG A 157 -14.35 12.98 14.40
CA ARG A 157 -15.68 12.90 15.03
C ARG A 157 -16.73 13.85 14.46
N HIS A 158 -16.30 14.89 13.74
CA HIS A 158 -17.18 15.84 13.08
C HIS A 158 -17.56 15.41 11.65
N VAL A 159 -16.91 14.37 11.13
CA VAL A 159 -17.16 13.84 9.79
C VAL A 159 -17.94 12.54 9.92
N ASP A 160 -19.25 12.65 9.76
CA ASP A 160 -20.14 11.50 9.65
C ASP A 160 -20.00 10.90 8.24
N ILE A 161 -19.21 9.83 8.13
CA ILE A 161 -18.94 9.17 6.87
C ILE A 161 -20.18 8.44 6.35
N GLU A 162 -21.02 7.90 7.23
CA GLU A 162 -22.25 7.24 6.82
C GLU A 162 -23.20 8.26 6.18
N ALA A 163 -23.40 9.40 6.85
CA ALA A 163 -24.21 10.49 6.32
C ALA A 163 -23.63 11.10 5.04
N ALA A 164 -22.30 11.29 4.97
CA ALA A 164 -21.66 11.83 3.77
C ALA A 164 -21.76 10.88 2.58
N MET A 165 -21.60 9.57 2.81
CA MET A 165 -21.76 8.56 1.77
C MET A 165 -23.22 8.46 1.31
N GLU A 166 -24.17 8.54 2.22
CA GLU A 166 -25.60 8.56 1.90
C GLU A 166 -25.99 9.83 1.13
N ASP A 167 -25.45 10.99 1.48
CA ASP A 167 -25.69 12.25 0.76
C ASP A 167 -25.14 12.21 -0.69
N ILE A 168 -23.94 11.65 -0.88
CA ILE A 168 -23.28 11.56 -2.20
C ILE A 168 -23.95 10.50 -3.09
N SER A 169 -24.14 9.29 -2.55
CA SER A 169 -24.57 8.13 -3.35
C SER A 169 -26.09 7.90 -3.33
N GLY A 170 -26.80 8.52 -2.37
CA GLY A 170 -28.20 8.20 -2.07
C GLY A 170 -28.39 6.81 -1.48
N LEU A 171 -27.32 6.18 -0.99
CA LEU A 171 -27.28 4.82 -0.45
C LEU A 171 -26.47 4.77 0.83
N LYS A 172 -26.88 3.88 1.74
CA LYS A 172 -26.02 3.52 2.86
C LYS A 172 -24.79 2.77 2.40
N ILE A 173 -23.75 2.79 3.23
CA ILE A 173 -22.50 2.09 2.94
C ILE A 173 -22.78 0.59 2.74
N GLU A 174 -23.54 -0.03 3.63
CA GLU A 174 -23.90 -1.46 3.57
C GLU A 174 -24.62 -1.81 2.27
N GLU A 175 -25.55 -0.95 1.84
CA GLU A 175 -26.30 -1.13 0.60
C GLU A 175 -25.37 -1.06 -0.62
N SER A 176 -24.44 -0.11 -0.60
CA SER A 176 -23.42 0.04 -1.64
C SER A 176 -22.50 -1.18 -1.71
N LEU A 177 -22.07 -1.72 -0.57
CA LEU A 177 -21.21 -2.91 -0.52
C LEU A 177 -21.97 -4.17 -1.01
N ILE A 178 -23.24 -4.33 -0.64
CA ILE A 178 -24.07 -5.45 -1.10
C ILE A 178 -24.29 -5.38 -2.62
N ILE A 179 -24.61 -4.21 -3.15
CA ILE A 179 -24.81 -4.04 -4.60
C ILE A 179 -23.50 -4.30 -5.35
N ALA A 180 -22.38 -3.73 -4.88
CA ALA A 180 -21.07 -3.95 -5.47
C ALA A 180 -20.68 -5.43 -5.50
N TYR A 181 -20.86 -6.14 -4.39
CA TYR A 181 -20.58 -7.57 -4.28
C TYR A 181 -21.46 -8.41 -5.22
N SER A 182 -22.75 -8.09 -5.30
CA SER A 182 -23.70 -8.77 -6.18
C SER A 182 -23.32 -8.63 -7.66
N TYR A 183 -22.95 -7.42 -8.09
CA TYR A 183 -22.48 -7.19 -9.46
C TYR A 183 -21.14 -7.85 -9.75
N PHE A 184 -20.24 -7.89 -8.77
CA PHE A 184 -18.98 -8.61 -8.91
C PHE A 184 -19.21 -10.11 -9.17
N GLU A 185 -20.10 -10.76 -8.42
CA GLU A 185 -20.42 -12.19 -8.62
C GLU A 185 -21.11 -12.45 -9.98
N ALA A 186 -21.98 -11.54 -10.43
CA ALA A 186 -22.68 -11.68 -11.71
C ALA A 186 -21.84 -11.32 -12.94
N CYS A 187 -20.74 -10.58 -12.75
CA CYS A 187 -19.87 -10.10 -13.81
C CYS A 187 -19.10 -11.26 -14.47
N LYS A 188 -19.62 -11.79 -15.58
CA LYS A 188 -18.85 -12.68 -16.46
C LYS A 188 -18.21 -11.86 -17.57
N TYR A 189 -16.88 -11.91 -17.65
CA TYR A 189 -16.08 -11.21 -18.68
C TYR A 189 -16.16 -9.68 -18.66
N GLY A 190 -16.42 -9.08 -17.48
CA GLY A 190 -16.47 -7.62 -17.33
C GLY A 190 -17.78 -6.97 -17.80
N PHE A 191 -18.79 -7.77 -18.15
CA PHE A 191 -20.14 -7.29 -18.41
C PHE A 191 -21.02 -7.60 -17.21
N PHE A 192 -21.70 -6.59 -16.67
CA PHE A 192 -22.81 -6.79 -15.75
C PHE A 192 -24.11 -6.26 -16.34
N ARG A 193 -25.21 -6.78 -15.82
CA ARG A 193 -26.56 -6.30 -16.10
C ARG A 193 -27.23 -6.03 -14.76
N MET A 194 -28.05 -4.97 -14.70
CA MET A 194 -28.95 -4.77 -13.56
C MET A 194 -29.82 -6.02 -13.38
N TYR A 195 -30.03 -6.41 -12.14
CA TYR A 195 -30.92 -7.51 -11.82
C TYR A 195 -32.35 -7.05 -12.05
N ASP A 196 -33.09 -7.85 -12.82
CA ASP A 196 -34.51 -7.63 -13.00
C ASP A 196 -35.30 -8.10 -11.77
N GLN A 197 -36.61 -7.81 -11.77
CA GLN A 197 -37.48 -8.13 -10.65
C GLN A 197 -37.49 -9.64 -10.31
N ASN A 198 -37.38 -10.50 -11.33
CA ASN A 198 -37.36 -11.95 -11.14
C ASN A 198 -36.08 -12.42 -10.43
N ASN A 199 -34.93 -11.80 -10.75
CA ASN A 199 -33.66 -12.12 -10.12
C ASN A 199 -33.57 -11.55 -8.69
N ILE A 200 -34.21 -10.40 -8.43
CA ILE A 200 -34.30 -9.81 -7.09
C ILE A 200 -35.15 -10.70 -6.17
N GLU A 201 -36.27 -11.23 -6.65
CA GLU A 201 -37.18 -12.08 -5.87
C GLU A 201 -36.60 -13.47 -5.55
N GLN A 202 -35.62 -13.93 -6.33
CA GLN A 202 -34.88 -15.17 -6.07
C GLN A 202 -33.84 -15.01 -4.94
N GLU A 203 -33.35 -13.78 -4.71
CA GLU A 203 -32.41 -13.42 -3.64
C GLU A 203 -33.14 -13.04 -2.34
N LYS A 204 -33.96 -13.98 -1.82
CA LYS A 204 -34.82 -13.76 -0.63
C LYS A 204 -34.07 -13.30 0.64
N ASP A 205 -32.76 -13.51 0.70
CA ASP A 205 -31.89 -13.14 1.82
C ASP A 205 -31.24 -11.76 1.67
N ARG A 206 -31.48 -11.02 0.57
CA ARG A 206 -30.92 -9.67 0.31
C ARG A 206 -32.00 -8.58 0.19
N PRO A 207 -32.78 -8.30 1.26
CA PRO A 207 -33.88 -7.31 1.23
C PRO A 207 -33.46 -5.87 0.92
N LEU A 208 -32.16 -5.58 0.90
CA LEU A 208 -31.58 -4.27 0.59
C LEU A 208 -31.41 -4.01 -0.91
N PHE A 209 -31.67 -5.00 -1.77
CA PHE A 209 -31.34 -4.96 -3.19
C PHE A 209 -32.58 -4.67 -4.07
N THR A 210 -32.91 -3.38 -4.27
CA THR A 210 -34.03 -2.95 -5.13
C THR A 210 -33.55 -2.36 -6.46
N GLN A 211 -34.42 -2.30 -7.47
CA GLN A 211 -34.09 -1.63 -8.74
C GLN A 211 -33.72 -0.15 -8.55
N GLU A 212 -34.42 0.54 -7.64
CA GLU A 212 -34.13 1.94 -7.33
C GLU A 212 -32.71 2.11 -6.77
N LYS A 213 -32.34 1.28 -5.78
CA LYS A 213 -31.01 1.35 -5.16
C LYS A 213 -29.90 0.97 -6.12
N GLN A 214 -30.12 -0.06 -6.95
CA GLN A 214 -29.23 -0.38 -8.06
C GLN A 214 -29.03 0.81 -9.01
N GLY A 215 -30.12 1.53 -9.33
CA GLY A 215 -30.05 2.73 -10.17
C GLY A 215 -29.25 3.87 -9.54
N ARG A 216 -29.42 4.12 -8.24
CA ARG A 216 -28.63 5.10 -7.48
C ARG A 216 -27.15 4.73 -7.46
N PHE A 217 -26.84 3.46 -7.19
CA PHE A 217 -25.47 2.94 -7.18
C PHE A 217 -24.81 3.14 -8.55
N LEU A 218 -25.48 2.75 -9.64
CA LEU A 218 -24.93 2.90 -10.98
C LEU A 218 -24.75 4.35 -11.39
N LYS A 219 -25.67 5.24 -11.02
CA LYS A 219 -25.51 6.66 -11.27
C LYS A 219 -24.31 7.26 -10.51
N TRP A 220 -24.02 6.72 -9.33
CA TRP A 220 -22.87 7.13 -8.52
C TRP A 220 -21.54 6.63 -9.11
N ILE A 221 -21.46 5.35 -9.51
CA ILE A 221 -20.19 4.77 -9.99
C ILE A 221 -19.94 4.92 -11.49
N ALA A 222 -20.98 5.20 -12.29
CA ALA A 222 -20.86 5.37 -13.73
C ALA A 222 -20.62 6.83 -14.08
N CYS A 223 -19.82 7.05 -15.12
CA CYS A 223 -19.69 8.34 -15.78
C CYS A 223 -20.09 8.19 -17.25
N THR A 224 -20.52 9.30 -17.86
CA THR A 224 -20.65 9.34 -19.31
C THR A 224 -19.26 9.30 -19.95
N TYR A 225 -19.17 8.76 -21.16
CA TYR A 225 -17.91 8.76 -21.91
C TYR A 225 -17.32 10.17 -22.07
N GLN A 226 -18.16 11.19 -22.20
CA GLN A 226 -17.73 12.58 -22.27
C GLN A 226 -17.13 13.09 -20.94
N GLN A 227 -17.73 12.75 -19.80
CA GLN A 227 -17.18 13.08 -18.48
C GLN A 227 -15.83 12.39 -18.27
N PHE A 228 -15.73 11.11 -18.57
CA PHE A 228 -14.46 10.36 -18.51
C PHE A 228 -13.35 11.03 -19.34
N ARG A 229 -13.67 11.44 -20.58
CA ARG A 229 -12.72 12.14 -21.46
C ARG A 229 -12.30 13.50 -20.90
N ASN A 230 -13.25 14.29 -20.40
CA ASN A 230 -12.97 15.60 -19.83
C ASN A 230 -12.07 15.50 -18.58
N GLU A 231 -12.35 14.56 -17.69
CA GLU A 231 -11.55 14.32 -16.47
C GLU A 231 -10.16 13.78 -16.79
N SER A 232 -10.06 12.84 -17.73
CA SER A 232 -8.77 12.30 -18.19
C SER A 232 -7.88 13.37 -18.85
N SER A 233 -8.48 14.25 -19.67
CA SER A 233 -7.76 15.37 -20.29
C SER A 233 -7.33 16.43 -19.29
N ALA A 234 -8.15 16.71 -18.26
CA ALA A 234 -7.80 17.63 -17.18
C ALA A 234 -6.63 17.12 -16.33
N MET A 235 -6.57 15.81 -16.05
CA MET A 235 -5.43 15.19 -15.35
C MET A 235 -4.16 15.15 -16.20
N ALA A 236 -4.27 14.97 -17.52
CA ALA A 236 -3.12 15.02 -18.43
C ALA A 236 -2.47 16.41 -18.51
N MET A 237 -3.23 17.48 -18.27
CA MET A 237 -2.71 18.86 -18.20
C MET A 237 -2.00 19.19 -16.87
N GLN A 238 -2.08 18.32 -15.86
CA GLN A 238 -1.44 18.49 -14.55
C GLN A 238 -0.14 17.68 -14.38
N LEU A 239 0.32 16.98 -15.41
CA LEU A 239 1.67 16.42 -15.40
C LEU A 239 2.65 17.60 -15.24
N PRO A 240 3.62 17.53 -14.30
CA PRO A 240 4.61 18.58 -14.15
C PRO A 240 5.24 18.82 -15.51
N ASN A 241 5.18 20.06 -16.01
CA ASN A 241 5.93 20.45 -17.20
C ASN A 241 7.34 19.94 -16.98
N SER A 242 7.75 19.01 -17.83
CA SER A 242 9.04 18.37 -17.70
C SER A 242 10.09 19.47 -17.79
N ASP A 243 10.84 19.68 -16.71
CA ASP A 243 12.08 20.47 -16.70
C ASP A 243 13.18 19.86 -17.63
N TYR A 244 12.81 18.93 -18.51
CA TYR A 244 13.64 18.32 -19.54
C TYR A 244 13.75 19.16 -20.82
N GLU A 245 13.10 20.32 -20.90
CA GLU A 245 13.31 21.30 -21.98
C GLU A 245 13.98 22.57 -21.46
N LYS A 246 15.20 22.46 -20.93
CA LYS A 246 16.20 23.53 -20.90
C LYS A 246 17.61 23.01 -21.12
#